data_AF-A0A2W5RCZ5-F1
#
_entry.id   AF-A0A2W5RCZ5-F1
#
_cell.length_a   1.000
_cell.length_b   1.000
_cell.length_c   1.000
_cell.angle_alpha   90.00
_cell.angle_beta   90.00
_cell.angle_gamma   90.00
#
_symmetry.space_group_name_H-M   'P 1'
#
loop_
_entity.id
_entity.type
_entity.pdbx_description
1 polymer ?
#
loop_
_entity_poly.entity_id
_entity_poly.type
_entity_poly.pdbx_seq_one_letter_code
_entity_poly.pdbx_strand_id
1 'polypeptide(L)'
;MHTAMLLMGAVAIAGGAVAQPATDGDYAPALRRMIAETAAGRCPADIMAEALLAACREQLPTLGPDLASLGAIRDVSFVKAEDRDGQRVETYAVRHAGGRTMIWSIGDRRDGRFGAAYTLGQ
;
A
#
# COMPACT_ATOMS: atom_id res chain seq x y z
N MET A 1 -31.92 53.79 -13.91
CA MET A 1 -33.17 53.43 -13.21
C MET A 1 -33.71 52.15 -13.84
N HIS A 2 -33.59 51.03 -13.14
CA HIS A 2 -34.57 49.94 -12.95
C HIS A 2 -33.82 48.77 -12.29
N THR A 3 -34.13 48.61 -11.01
CA THR A 3 -33.72 47.55 -10.09
C THR A 3 -34.30 46.20 -10.54
N ALA A 4 -33.53 45.13 -10.46
CA ALA A 4 -34.04 43.80 -10.11
C ALA A 4 -32.88 42.89 -9.66
N MET A 5 -32.67 42.88 -8.35
CA MET A 5 -31.95 41.86 -7.60
C MET A 5 -32.89 40.64 -7.49
N LEU A 6 -32.42 39.45 -7.85
CA LEU A 6 -33.10 38.18 -7.55
C LEU A 6 -32.10 37.24 -6.87
N LEU A 7 -32.37 37.03 -5.58
CA LEU A 7 -31.85 35.95 -4.75
C LEU A 7 -32.66 34.67 -4.97
N MET A 8 -32.03 33.55 -4.60
CA MET A 8 -32.57 32.22 -4.26
C MET A 8 -32.49 31.09 -5.29
N GLY A 9 -31.84 30.01 -4.84
CA GLY A 9 -31.89 28.68 -5.44
C GLY A 9 -30.75 27.78 -4.98
N ALA A 10 -30.66 27.48 -3.68
CA ALA A 10 -29.78 26.42 -3.20
C ALA A 10 -30.31 25.06 -3.67
N VAL A 11 -29.58 24.38 -4.54
CA VAL A 11 -29.71 22.92 -4.71
C VAL A 11 -28.44 22.31 -4.15
N ALA A 12 -28.55 21.85 -2.91
CA ALA A 12 -27.64 20.86 -2.35
C ALA A 12 -27.86 19.56 -3.14
N ILE A 13 -27.03 19.34 -4.17
CA ILE A 13 -26.90 18.02 -4.77
C ILE A 13 -26.30 17.11 -3.70
N ALA A 14 -27.12 16.16 -3.26
CA ALA A 14 -26.76 15.11 -2.34
C ALA A 14 -25.42 14.49 -2.76
N GLY A 15 -24.48 14.45 -1.82
CA GLY A 15 -23.23 13.75 -1.96
C GLY A 15 -23.49 12.26 -2.15
N GLY A 16 -23.65 11.85 -3.41
CA GLY A 16 -23.23 10.53 -3.82
C GLY A 16 -21.72 10.55 -3.80
N ALA A 17 -21.12 10.01 -2.73
CA ALA A 17 -19.74 9.58 -2.78
C ALA A 17 -19.67 8.44 -3.82
N VAL A 18 -19.53 8.81 -5.09
CA VAL A 18 -19.04 7.89 -6.10
C VAL A 18 -17.66 7.49 -5.59
N ALA A 19 -17.53 6.23 -5.18
CA ALA A 19 -16.22 5.66 -4.88
C ALA A 19 -15.38 5.86 -6.14
N GLN A 20 -14.46 6.82 -6.09
CA GLN A 20 -13.50 7.02 -7.16
C GLN A 20 -12.75 5.69 -7.28
N PRO A 21 -12.50 5.16 -8.49
CA PRO A 21 -11.54 4.08 -8.62
C PRO A 21 -10.25 4.59 -7.97
N ALA A 22 -9.78 3.89 -6.93
CA ALA A 22 -8.59 4.27 -6.19
C ALA A 22 -7.41 4.32 -7.16
N THR A 23 -7.16 5.52 -7.67
CA THR A 23 -6.16 5.91 -8.67
C THR A 23 -4.83 6.20 -8.00
N ASP A 24 -4.83 6.24 -6.67
CA ASP A 24 -3.68 6.37 -5.81
C ASP A 24 -3.47 5.04 -5.06
N GLY A 25 -2.21 4.66 -4.87
CA GLY A 25 -1.85 3.48 -4.09
C GLY A 25 -1.97 3.73 -2.59
N ASP A 26 -2.91 3.05 -1.93
CA ASP A 26 -3.23 3.27 -0.50
C ASP A 26 -2.29 2.49 0.44
N TYR A 27 -1.70 1.39 -0.04
CA TYR A 27 -0.91 0.46 0.77
C TYR A 27 0.59 0.76 0.78
N ALA A 28 1.05 1.80 0.06
CA ALA A 28 2.46 2.19 0.00
C ALA A 28 3.10 2.44 1.38
N PRO A 29 2.46 3.15 2.33
CA PRO A 29 3.04 3.37 3.66
C PRO A 29 3.22 2.06 4.44
N ALA A 30 2.24 1.17 4.36
CA ALA A 30 2.29 -0.14 5.02
C ALA A 30 3.39 -1.02 4.43
N LEU A 31 3.48 -1.08 3.10
CA LEU A 31 4.53 -1.81 2.39
C LEU A 31 5.92 -1.29 2.74
N ARG A 32 6.12 0.03 2.72
CA ARG A 32 7.40 0.67 3.12
C ARG A 32 7.79 0.24 4.53
N ARG A 33 6.83 0.27 5.47
CA ARG A 33 7.07 -0.14 6.86
C ARG A 33 7.43 -1.62 6.97
N MET A 34 6.71 -2.50 6.30
CA MET A 34 7.02 -3.95 6.32
C MET A 34 8.44 -4.21 5.83
N ILE A 35 8.82 -3.70 4.65
CA ILE A 35 10.15 -3.92 4.08
C ILE A 35 11.24 -3.35 4.99
N ALA A 36 11.06 -2.12 5.52
CA ALA A 36 12.06 -1.47 6.38
C ALA A 36 12.23 -2.19 7.73
N GLU A 37 11.14 -2.61 8.36
CA GLU A 37 11.18 -3.36 9.61
C GLU A 37 11.79 -4.75 9.41
N THR A 38 11.45 -5.45 8.33
CA THR A 38 12.03 -6.77 8.01
C THR A 38 13.51 -6.68 7.69
N ALA A 39 13.95 -5.66 6.94
CA ALA A 39 15.37 -5.36 6.74
C ALA A 39 16.11 -5.08 8.08
N ALA A 40 15.40 -4.57 9.09
CA ALA A 40 15.91 -4.35 10.44
C ALA A 40 15.72 -5.56 11.39
N GLY A 41 15.36 -6.73 10.86
CA GLY A 41 15.21 -7.96 11.65
C GLY A 41 13.89 -8.05 12.44
N ARG A 42 12.83 -7.36 12.01
CA ARG A 42 11.52 -7.36 12.69
C ARG A 42 10.37 -7.65 11.74
N CYS A 43 9.35 -8.35 12.25
CA CYS A 43 8.09 -8.58 11.53
C CYS A 43 6.95 -7.83 12.26
N PRO A 44 6.40 -6.74 11.69
CA PRO A 44 5.46 -5.86 12.38
C PRO A 44 4.07 -6.51 12.52
N ALA A 45 3.82 -7.11 13.69
CA ALA A 45 2.62 -7.89 14.00
C ALA A 45 1.31 -7.07 14.00
N ASP A 46 1.41 -5.75 14.15
CA ASP A 46 0.26 -4.84 14.13
C ASP A 46 -0.28 -4.59 12.72
N ILE A 47 0.49 -4.87 11.67
CA ILE A 47 0.07 -4.72 10.26
C ILE A 47 0.11 -6.02 9.47
N MET A 48 0.80 -7.05 9.94
CA MET A 48 0.82 -8.38 9.32
C MET A 48 -0.25 -9.27 9.95
N ALA A 49 -1.14 -9.84 9.12
CA ALA A 49 -2.04 -10.90 9.55
C ALA A 49 -1.23 -12.14 9.96
N GLU A 50 -1.84 -13.05 10.71
CA GLU A 50 -1.14 -14.16 11.37
C GLU A 50 -0.31 -15.02 10.41
N ALA A 51 -0.88 -15.41 9.27
CA ALA A 51 -0.18 -16.21 8.27
C ALA A 51 1.04 -15.47 7.67
N LEU A 52 0.88 -14.19 7.31
CA LEU A 52 1.99 -13.37 6.80
C LEU A 52 3.07 -13.14 7.87
N LEU A 53 2.66 -12.93 9.11
CA LEU A 53 3.57 -12.74 10.24
C LEU A 53 4.40 -14.00 10.52
N ALA A 54 3.77 -15.17 10.47
CA ALA A 54 4.44 -16.45 10.61
C ALA A 54 5.46 -16.66 9.47
N ALA A 55 5.04 -16.46 8.22
CA ALA A 55 5.92 -16.57 7.06
C ALA A 55 7.10 -15.58 7.12
N CYS A 56 6.85 -14.32 7.52
CA CYS A 56 7.91 -13.33 7.72
C CYS A 56 8.93 -13.82 8.74
N ARG A 57 8.50 -14.33 9.90
CA ARG A 57 9.40 -14.82 10.96
C ARG A 57 10.22 -16.02 10.53
N GLU A 58 9.60 -16.95 9.81
CA GLU A 58 10.27 -18.14 9.26
C GLU A 58 11.36 -17.74 8.25
N GLN A 59 11.05 -16.80 7.35
CA GLN A 59 11.97 -16.37 6.30
C GLN A 59 12.98 -15.32 6.77
N LEU A 60 12.77 -14.70 7.94
CA LEU A 60 13.53 -13.56 8.43
C LEU A 60 15.06 -13.76 8.43
N PRO A 61 15.63 -14.93 8.78
CA PRO A 61 17.08 -15.12 8.79
C PRO A 61 17.72 -14.92 7.41
N THR A 62 16.98 -15.17 6.33
CA THR A 62 17.43 -14.98 4.94
C THR A 62 16.92 -13.66 4.38
N LEU A 63 15.61 -13.41 4.52
CA LEU A 63 14.94 -12.24 3.95
C LEU A 63 15.45 -10.92 4.54
N GLY A 64 15.74 -10.88 5.84
CA GLY A 64 16.23 -9.67 6.51
C GLY A 64 17.55 -9.17 5.93
N PRO A 65 18.63 -9.97 5.92
CA PRO A 65 19.91 -9.62 5.29
C PRO A 65 19.78 -9.27 3.80
N ASP A 66 18.96 -10.01 3.05
CA ASP A 66 18.74 -9.74 1.63
C ASP A 66 18.13 -8.35 1.41
N LEU A 67 17.09 -7.99 2.17
CA LEU A 67 16.48 -6.66 2.10
C LEU A 67 17.42 -5.56 2.62
N ALA A 68 18.20 -5.84 3.67
CA ALA A 68 19.18 -4.90 4.19
C ALA A 68 20.27 -4.58 3.15
N SER A 69 20.70 -5.57 2.36
CA SER A 69 21.70 -5.42 1.29
C SER A 69 21.24 -4.47 0.17
N LEU A 70 19.93 -4.32 -0.05
CA LEU A 70 19.38 -3.38 -1.03
C LEU A 70 19.56 -1.91 -0.58
N GLY A 71 19.72 -1.68 0.73
CA GLY A 71 19.74 -0.35 1.33
C GLY A 71 18.35 0.25 1.53
N ALA A 72 18.32 1.44 2.14
CA ALA A 72 17.08 2.14 2.49
C ALA A 72 16.18 2.40 1.26
N ILE A 73 14.87 2.31 1.45
CA ILE A 73 13.88 2.62 0.41
C ILE A 73 13.92 4.11 0.10
N ARG A 74 14.18 4.45 -1.17
CA ARG A 74 14.17 5.82 -1.68
C ARG A 74 12.78 6.21 -2.17
N ASP A 75 12.18 5.37 -2.99
CA ASP A 75 10.90 5.64 -3.63
C ASP A 75 9.97 4.43 -3.58
N VAL A 76 8.66 4.67 -3.53
CA VAL A 76 7.61 3.66 -3.65
C VAL A 76 6.58 4.21 -4.62
N SER A 77 6.58 3.70 -5.84
CA SER A 77 5.71 4.16 -6.94
C SER A 77 4.59 3.15 -7.17
N PHE A 78 3.34 3.61 -7.17
CA PHE A 78 2.18 2.77 -7.49
C PHE A 78 2.23 2.29 -8.95
N VAL A 79 1.97 1.00 -9.17
CA VAL A 79 1.93 0.40 -10.51
C VAL A 79 0.50 0.08 -10.92
N LYS A 80 -0.22 -0.69 -10.09
CA LYS A 80 -1.60 -1.09 -10.36
C LYS A 80 -2.30 -1.55 -9.10
N ALA A 81 -3.62 -1.61 -9.16
CA ALA A 81 -4.44 -2.31 -8.19
C ALA A 81 -5.39 -3.27 -8.90
N GLU A 82 -5.64 -4.41 -8.28
CA GLU A 82 -6.53 -5.44 -8.76
C GLU A 82 -7.39 -5.93 -7.59
N ASP A 83 -8.69 -6.10 -7.82
CA ASP A 83 -9.60 -6.73 -6.86
C ASP A 83 -9.77 -8.21 -7.24
N ARG A 84 -9.45 -9.11 -6.29
CA ARG A 84 -9.60 -10.56 -6.47
C ARG A 84 -10.42 -11.12 -5.30
N ASP A 85 -11.52 -11.79 -5.60
CA ASP A 85 -12.40 -12.39 -4.58
C ASP A 85 -12.86 -11.39 -3.51
N GLY A 86 -13.09 -10.13 -3.91
CA GLY A 86 -13.45 -9.02 -3.02
C GLY A 86 -12.29 -8.41 -2.23
N GLN A 87 -11.05 -8.87 -2.45
CA GLN A 87 -9.85 -8.38 -1.79
C GLN A 87 -8.98 -7.57 -2.75
N ARG A 88 -8.69 -6.34 -2.36
CA ARG A 88 -7.76 -5.46 -3.09
C ARG A 88 -6.31 -5.90 -2.89
N VAL A 89 -5.57 -6.00 -3.98
CA VAL A 89 -4.12 -6.15 -4.03
C VAL A 89 -3.54 -4.99 -4.82
N GLU A 90 -2.49 -4.37 -4.29
CA GLU A 90 -1.79 -3.28 -4.95
C GLU A 90 -0.34 -3.66 -5.24
N THR A 91 0.15 -3.28 -6.41
CA THR A 91 1.51 -3.51 -6.87
C THR A 91 2.28 -2.20 -6.93
N TYR A 92 3.54 -2.24 -6.51
CA TYR A 92 4.43 -1.10 -6.37
C TYR A 92 5.82 -1.40 -6.94
N ALA A 93 6.44 -0.38 -7.54
CA ALA A 93 7.87 -0.36 -7.80
C ALA A 93 8.59 0.31 -6.63
N VAL A 94 9.44 -0.45 -5.93
CA VAL A 94 10.16 0.00 -4.73
C VAL A 94 11.63 0.19 -5.09
N ARG A 95 12.08 1.45 -5.18
CA ARG A 95 13.48 1.79 -5.47
C ARG A 95 14.28 1.88 -4.19
N HIS A 96 15.37 1.14 -4.12
CA HIS A 96 16.28 1.12 -2.98
C HIS A 96 17.56 1.95 -3.23
N ALA A 97 18.23 2.35 -2.14
CA ALA A 97 19.46 3.14 -2.20
C ALA A 97 20.61 2.44 -2.92
N GLY A 98 20.64 1.11 -2.93
CA GLY A 98 21.60 0.29 -3.68
C GLY A 98 21.36 0.26 -5.20
N GLY A 99 20.42 1.05 -5.72
CA GLY A 99 20.15 1.20 -7.15
C GLY A 99 19.18 0.18 -7.74
N ARG A 100 18.82 -0.86 -6.99
CA ARG A 100 17.85 -1.88 -7.40
C ARG A 100 16.41 -1.37 -7.20
N THR A 101 15.54 -1.71 -8.14
CA THR A 101 14.09 -1.55 -8.01
C THR A 101 13.47 -2.93 -7.91
N MET A 102 12.62 -3.15 -6.92
CA MET A 102 11.91 -4.41 -6.73
C MET A 102 10.42 -4.17 -6.95
N ILE A 103 9.73 -5.08 -7.63
CA ILE A 103 8.28 -5.02 -7.79
C ILE A 103 7.63 -5.81 -6.66
N TRP A 104 6.78 -5.16 -5.89
CA TRP A 104 6.12 -5.73 -4.71
C TRP A 104 4.61 -5.68 -4.86
N SER A 105 3.94 -6.73 -4.42
CA SER A 105 2.49 -6.74 -4.23
C SER A 105 2.14 -6.85 -2.75
N ILE A 106 1.12 -6.12 -2.32
CA ILE A 106 0.59 -6.11 -0.95
C ILE A 106 -0.94 -6.10 -0.98
N GLY A 107 -1.59 -6.87 -0.11
CA GLY A 107 -3.05 -6.93 -0.08
C GLY A 107 -3.61 -8.00 0.85
N ASP A 108 -4.78 -8.52 0.49
CA ASP A 108 -5.57 -9.46 1.30
C ASP A 108 -5.80 -8.90 2.73
N ARG A 109 -6.37 -7.69 2.82
CA ARG A 109 -6.63 -7.08 4.13
C ARG A 109 -7.71 -7.85 4.88
N ARG A 110 -7.43 -8.22 6.14
CA ARG A 110 -8.34 -8.87 7.08
C ARG A 110 -8.18 -8.21 8.43
N ASP A 111 -9.28 -7.73 9.01
CA ASP A 111 -9.30 -7.05 10.31
C ASP A 111 -8.25 -5.93 10.43
N GLY A 112 -8.09 -5.16 9.35
CA GLY A 112 -7.16 -4.03 9.29
C GLY A 112 -5.70 -4.39 8.96
N ARG A 113 -5.31 -5.67 9.00
CA ARG A 113 -3.95 -6.17 8.72
C ARG A 113 -3.86 -6.82 7.34
N PHE A 114 -2.66 -6.96 6.80
CA PHE A 114 -2.41 -7.53 5.48
C PHE A 114 -2.11 -9.03 5.56
N GLY A 115 -2.81 -9.81 4.73
CA GLY A 115 -2.60 -11.24 4.56
C GLY A 115 -1.49 -11.60 3.57
N ALA A 116 -1.11 -10.67 2.69
CA ALA A 116 -0.10 -10.92 1.67
C ALA A 116 0.84 -9.72 1.47
N ALA A 117 2.14 -10.01 1.39
CA ALA A 117 3.17 -9.13 0.85
C ALA A 117 4.25 -10.00 0.20
N TYR A 118 4.54 -9.78 -1.08
CA TYR A 118 5.50 -10.61 -1.83
C TYR A 118 6.13 -9.82 -3.00
N THR A 119 7.32 -10.23 -3.41
CA THR A 119 8.00 -9.68 -4.59
C THR A 119 7.59 -10.43 -5.86
N LEU A 120 7.46 -9.70 -6.97
CA LEU A 120 7.26 -10.21 -8.33
C LEU A 120 8.58 -10.26 -9.11
N GLY A 121 9.69 -9.84 -8.51
CA GLY A 121 11.00 -9.73 -9.15
C GLY A 121 11.55 -8.31 -9.13
N GLN A 122 12.51 -8.06 -10.03
CA GLN A 122 13.17 -6.77 -10.25
C GLN A 122 12.97 -6.31 -11.68
#